data_AF-A0A8T5XMG6-F1
#
_entry.id   AF-A0A8T5XMG6-F1
#
_cell.length_a   1.000
_cell.length_b   1.000
_cell.length_c   1.000
_cell.angle_alpha   90.00
_cell.angle_beta   90.00
_cell.angle_gamma   90.00
#
_symmetry.space_group_name_H-M   'P 1'
#
loop_
_entity.id
_entity.type
_entity.pdbx_description
1 polymer ?
#
loop_
_entity_poly.entity_id
_entity_poly.type
_entity_poly.pdbx_seq_one_letter_code
_entity_poly.pdbx_strand_id
1 'polypeptide(L)' 'MIFICILLIQKPGKYFGNNILAILNSEKEVLLIDTGYENQGFKVFNDLKSENLTVKRVIISHFHDL' A
#
# COMPACT_ATOMS: atom_id res chain seq x y z
N MET A 1 -6.47 -13.59 6.55
CA MET A 1 -6.70 -13.54 5.09
C MET A 1 -5.69 -12.56 4.52
N ILE A 2 -4.97 -12.91 3.45
CA ILE A 2 -3.96 -11.99 2.85
C ILE A 2 -4.66 -11.25 1.72
N PHE A 3 -4.57 -9.92 1.69
CA PHE A 3 -5.13 -9.10 0.61
C PHE A 3 -3.98 -8.33 -0.05
N ILE A 4 -3.77 -8.54 -1.34
CA ILE A 4 -2.67 -7.87 -2.07
C ILE A 4 -3.28 -6.68 -2.82
N CYS A 5 -2.91 -5.46 -2.44
CA CYS A 5 -3.31 -4.24 -3.14
C CYS A 5 -2.21 -3.82 -4.12
N ILE A 6 -2.40 -4.09 -5.41
CA ILE A 6 -1.48 -3.66 -6.46
C ILE A 6 -1.96 -2.30 -7.00
N LEU A 7 -1.17 -1.24 -6.81
CA LEU A 7 -1.46 0.08 -7.38
C LEU A 7 -0.56 0.34 -8.59
N LEU A 8 -1.16 0.42 -9.78
CA LEU A 8 -0.50 0.80 -11.02
C LEU A 8 -0.80 2.27 -11.35
N ILE A 9 0.21 3.13 -11.41
CA ILE A 9 0.05 4.53 -11.88
C ILE A 9 0.57 4.63 -13.32
N GLN A 10 -0.24 5.14 -14.25
CA GLN A 10 0.03 5.15 -15.70
C GLN A 10 0.67 6.47 -16.20
N LYS A 11 1.73 6.36 -17.01
CA LYS A 11 2.12 7.30 -18.08
C LYS A 11 2.63 6.51 -19.31
N PRO A 12 2.38 6.96 -20.55
CA PRO A 12 2.81 6.23 -21.75
C PRO A 12 4.35 6.16 -21.85
N GLY A 13 4.89 4.95 -22.05
CA GLY A 13 6.28 4.73 -22.47
C GLY A 13 7.30 4.37 -21.38
N LYS A 14 6.94 4.38 -20.08
CA LYS A 14 7.78 3.90 -18.98
C LYS A 14 6.89 3.31 -17.88
N TYR A 15 6.73 1.98 -17.84
CA TYR A 15 5.89 1.31 -16.86
C TYR A 15 6.71 0.85 -15.66
N PHE A 16 6.51 1.47 -14.51
CA PHE A 16 6.92 0.92 -13.21
C PHE A 16 5.65 0.73 -12.37
N GLY A 17 5.38 -0.51 -11.97
CA GLY A 17 4.32 -0.85 -11.02
C GLY A 17 4.93 -1.07 -9.65
N ASN A 18 4.30 -0.51 -8.61
CA ASN A 18 4.75 -0.70 -7.23
C ASN A 18 3.74 -1.62 -6.54
N ASN A 19 4.25 -2.63 -5.84
CA ASN A 19 3.40 -3.54 -5.09
C ASN A 19 3.37 -3.06 -3.63
N ILE A 20 2.17 -2.92 -3.04
CA ILE A 20 2.02 -2.68 -1.61
C ILE A 20 1.28 -3.89 -1.03
N LEU A 21 1.84 -4.51 0.01
CA LEU A 21 1.21 -5.66 0.65
C LEU A 21 0.44 -5.21 1.90
N ALA A 22 -0.82 -5.65 2.01
CA ALA A 22 -1.66 -5.45 3.17
C ALA A 22 -1.95 -6.81 3.84
N ILE A 23 -1.50 -6.98 5.08
CA ILE A 23 -1.83 -8.17 5.87
C ILE A 23 -2.96 -7.80 6.83
N LEU A 24 -4.09 -8.50 6.70
CA LEU A 24 -5.30 -8.26 7.48
C LEU A 24 -5.52 -9.36 8.51
N ASN A 25 -5.87 -8.96 9.74
CA ASN A 25 -6.36 -9.87 10.77
C ASN A 25 -7.90 -9.87 10.87
N SER A 26 -8.45 -10.70 11.75
CA SER A 26 -9.89 -10.80 12.01
C SER A 26 -10.51 -9.54 12.62
N GLU A 27 -9.70 -8.65 13.18
CA GLU A 27 -10.11 -7.42 13.85
C GLU A 27 -10.06 -6.20 12.92
N LYS A 28 -9.96 -6.42 11.60
CA LYS A 28 -9.84 -5.36 10.58
C LYS A 28 -8.59 -4.50 10.74
N GLU A 29 -7.57 -4.99 11.42
CA GLU A 29 -6.28 -4.32 11.53
C GLU A 29 -5.39 -4.68 10.35
N VAL A 30 -4.64 -3.70 9.87
CA VAL A 30 -3.78 -3.82 8.69
C VAL A 30 -2.33 -3.54 9.06
N LEU A 31 -1.45 -4.43 8.63
CA LEU A 31 -0.02 -4.18 8.46
C LEU A 31 0.24 -3.89 6.98
N LEU A 32 0.68 -2.66 6.68
CA LEU A 32 1.10 -2.27 5.34
C LEU A 32 2.61 -2.47 5.15
N ILE A 33 3.01 -2.97 4.00
CA ILE A 33 4.41 -3.25 3.65
C ILE A 33 4.72 -2.69 2.27
N ASP A 34 5.93 -2.16 2.09
CA ASP A 34 6.48 -1.67 0.81
C ASP A 34 5.87 -0.33 0.34
N THR A 35 5.68 0.59 1.28
CA THR A 35 5.08 1.93 1.04
C THR A 35 6.09 3.03 0.73
N GLY A 36 7.27 2.67 0.21
CA GLY A 36 8.38 3.61 0.00
C GLY A 36 8.11 4.73 -1.01
N TYR A 37 7.08 4.61 -1.85
CA TYR A 37 6.54 5.70 -2.66
C TYR A 37 5.35 6.36 -1.97
N GLU A 38 5.57 7.55 -1.42
CA GLU A 38 4.64 8.23 -0.50
C GLU A 38 3.23 8.43 -1.09
N ASN A 39 3.12 8.92 -2.33
CA ASN A 39 1.83 9.17 -2.98
C ASN A 39 1.00 7.90 -3.17
N GLN A 40 1.66 6.79 -3.54
CA GLN A 40 1.05 5.49 -3.73
C GLN A 40 0.63 4.91 -2.38
N GLY A 41 1.51 5.00 -1.37
CA GLY A 41 1.22 4.59 0.00
C GLY A 41 0.00 5.31 0.57
N PHE A 42 -0.11 6.62 0.35
CA PHE A 42 -1.24 7.42 0.83
C PHE A 42 -2.58 7.05 0.15
N LYS A 43 -2.55 6.72 -1.14
CA LYS A 43 -3.75 6.23 -1.85
C LYS A 43 -4.24 4.91 -1.25
N VAL A 44 -3.35 3.92 -1.13
CA VAL A 44 -3.69 2.63 -0.52
C VAL A 44 -4.18 2.80 0.92
N PHE A 45 -3.56 3.68 1.70
CA PHE A 45 -4.01 4.00 3.06
C PHE A 45 -5.45 4.53 3.08
N ASN A 46 -5.80 5.46 2.19
CA ASN A 46 -7.15 6.02 2.12
C ASN A 46 -8.17 4.99 1.65
N ASP A 47 -7.82 4.14 0.69
CA ASP A 47 -8.69 3.06 0.21
C ASP A 47 -9.01 2.10 1.38
N LEU A 48 -7.99 1.65 2.12
CA LEU A 48 -8.18 0.79 3.30
C LEU A 48 -9.04 1.46 4.38
N LYS A 49 -8.82 2.75 4.64
CA LYS A 49 -9.62 3.50 5.61
C LYS A 49 -11.09 3.61 5.19
N SER A 50 -11.36 3.78 3.89
CA SER A 50 -12.73 3.82 3.35
C SER A 50 -13.49 2.51 3.53
N GLU A 51 -12.75 1.39 3.60
CA GLU A 51 -13.27 0.04 3.87
C GLU A 51 -13.41 -0.28 5.37
N ASN A 52 -13.30 0.73 6.25
CA ASN A 52 -13.28 0.58 7.71
C ASN A 52 -12.16 -0.34 8.23
N LEU A 53 -11.01 -0.36 7.56
CA LEU A 53 -9.82 -1.05 8.02
C LEU A 53 -8.88 -0.08 8.76
N THR A 54 -8.26 -0.54 9.83
CA THR A 54 -7.35 0.28 10.66
C THR A 54 -5.90 -0.10 10.39
N VAL A 55 -5.13 0.78 9.74
CA VAL A 55 -3.68 0.58 9.58
C VAL A 55 -3.00 0.80 10.93
N LYS A 56 -2.47 -0.27 11.54
CA LYS A 56 -1.78 -0.22 12.82
C LYS A 56 -0.27 -0.07 12.68
N ARG A 57 0.28 -0.58 11.58
CA ARG A 57 1.72 -0.64 11.34
C ARG A 57 2.02 -0.47 9.86
N VAL A 58 3.17 0.14 9.58
CA VAL A 58 3.71 0.32 8.25
C VAL A 58 5.18 -0.13 8.27
N ILE A 59 5.55 -0.99 7.33
CA ILE A 59 6.94 -1.39 7.07
C ILE A 59 7.35 -0.78 5.73
N ILE A 60 8.38 0.06 5.78
CA ILE A 60 9.05 0.58 4.59
C ILE A 60 10.27 -0.31 4.35
N SER A 61 10.29 -1.01 3.23
CA SER A 61 11.36 -1.93 2.79
C SER A 61 12.67 -1.15 2.54
N HIS A 62 12.57 -0.06 1.79
CA HIS A 62 13.61 0.93 1.50
C HIS A 62 12.95 2.25 1.07
N PHE A 63 13.72 3.33 1.12
CA PHE A 63 13.29 4.62 0.56
C PHE A 63 13.66 4.66 -0.92
N HIS A 64 12.73 5.12 -1.76
CA HIS A 64 13.00 5.40 -3.16
C HIS A 64 13.54 6.82 -3.31
N ASP A 65 14.56 6.99 -4.15
CA ASP A 65 14.97 8.33 -4.58
C ASP A 65 13.85 8.97 -5.41
N LEU A 66 13.59 10.25 -5.13
CA LEU A 66 12.53 11.07 -5.75
C LEU A 66 12.71 11.24 -7.26
#